data_AF-A0A1D3L073-F1
#
_entry.id   AF-A0A1D3L073-F1
#
_cell.length_a   1.000
_cell.length_b   1.000
_cell.length_c   1.000
_cell.angle_alpha   90.00
_cell.angle_beta   90.00
_cell.angle_gamma   90.00
#
_symmetry.space_group_name_H-M   'P 1'
#
loop_
_entity.id
_entity.type
_entity.pdbx_description
1 polymer ?
#
loop_
_entity_poly.entity_id
_entity_poly.type
_entity_poly.pdbx_seq_one_letter_code
_entity_poly.pdbx_strand_id
1 'polypeptide(L)'
;MELSYQIIILSILMSGMVTGFITFRMHGMRLAPHFAALITAFIATLGGVVTGNIWVLYVAVLLQFAVVITAFTQTWAVLRYNFQTAPSYAPHLALVALIPVLAIVSVI
;
A
#
# COMPACT_ATOMS: atom_id res chain seq x y z
N MET A 1 6.77 18.99 -3.93
CA MET A 1 5.58 18.17 -4.26
C MET A 1 5.53 17.82 -5.73
N GLU A 2 6.04 16.65 -6.05
CA GLU A 2 6.10 16.14 -7.43
C GLU A 2 4.91 15.23 -7.74
N LEU A 3 4.06 15.67 -8.68
CA LEU A 3 2.84 14.98 -9.12
C LEU A 3 3.15 13.58 -9.69
N SER A 4 4.31 13.42 -10.34
CA SER A 4 4.81 12.16 -10.89
C SER A 4 4.83 11.05 -9.85
N TYR A 5 5.42 11.29 -8.68
CA TYR A 5 5.50 10.29 -7.61
C TYR A 5 4.12 9.96 -7.04
N GLN A 6 3.22 10.94 -6.90
CA GLN A 6 1.86 10.69 -6.44
C GLN A 6 1.09 9.78 -7.41
N ILE A 7 1.27 9.96 -8.73
CA ILE A 7 0.65 9.10 -9.76
C ILE A 7 1.24 7.68 -9.72
N ILE A 8 2.55 7.55 -9.51
CA ILE A 8 3.20 6.24 -9.34
C ILE A 8 2.63 5.54 -8.10
N ILE A 9 2.52 6.24 -6.98
CA ILE A 9 1.92 5.70 -5.74
C ILE A 9 0.47 5.29 -5.97
N LEU A 10 -0.35 6.11 -6.63
CA LEU A 10 -1.73 5.75 -6.99
C LEU A 10 -1.80 4.46 -7.83
N SER A 11 -0.89 4.31 -8.79
CA SER A 11 -0.77 3.10 -9.62
C SER A 11 -0.42 1.87 -8.77
N ILE A 12 0.51 2.03 -7.83
CA ILE A 12 0.90 0.97 -6.89
C ILE A 12 -0.27 0.61 -5.96
N LEU A 13 -0.97 1.59 -5.38
CA LEU A 13 -2.11 1.35 -4.50
C LEU A 13 -3.27 0.66 -5.24
N MET A 14 -3.54 1.07 -6.48
CA MET A 14 -4.54 0.42 -7.34
C MET A 14 -4.16 -1.04 -7.64
N SER A 15 -2.91 -1.27 -8.05
CA SER A 15 -2.38 -2.63 -8.25
C SER A 15 -2.41 -3.46 -6.95
N GLY A 16 -2.12 -2.82 -5.82
CA GLY A 16 -2.17 -3.37 -4.47
C GLY A 16 -3.56 -3.83 -4.07
N MET A 17 -4.62 -3.11 -4.46
CA MET A 17 -6.01 -3.53 -4.21
C MET A 17 -6.38 -4.78 -5.05
N VAL A 18 -5.92 -4.87 -6.30
CA VAL A 18 -6.18 -6.03 -7.17
C VAL A 18 -5.42 -7.27 -6.69
N THR A 19 -4.11 -7.12 -6.44
CA THR A 19 -3.25 -8.20 -5.94
C THR A 19 -3.58 -8.58 -4.50
N GLY A 20 -3.99 -7.61 -3.69
CA GLY A 20 -4.56 -7.79 -2.37
C GLY A 20 -5.74 -8.75 -2.38
N PHE A 21 -6.57 -8.72 -3.43
CA PHE A 21 -7.78 -9.56 -3.46
C PHE A 21 -7.43 -11.04 -3.62
N ILE A 22 -6.37 -11.29 -4.38
CA ILE A 22 -5.79 -12.62 -4.55
C ILE A 22 -5.18 -13.09 -3.22
N THR A 23 -4.44 -12.22 -2.51
CA THR A 23 -3.86 -12.56 -1.20
C THR A 23 -4.93 -12.74 -0.11
N PHE A 24 -6.04 -12.00 -0.17
CA PHE A 24 -7.20 -12.20 0.73
C PHE A 24 -7.80 -13.59 0.59
N ARG A 25 -7.91 -14.13 -0.63
CA ARG A 25 -8.38 -15.50 -0.83
C ARG A 25 -7.46 -16.56 -0.21
N MET A 26 -6.19 -16.23 0.00
CA MET A 26 -5.20 -17.13 0.59
C MET A 26 -5.03 -16.96 2.11
N HIS A 27 -5.27 -15.76 2.67
CA HIS A 27 -5.18 -15.46 4.12
C HIS A 27 -6.52 -15.33 4.85
N GLY A 28 -7.61 -15.22 4.11
CA GLY A 28 -8.92 -14.86 4.64
C GLY A 28 -8.93 -13.49 5.32
N MET A 29 -9.75 -13.36 6.36
CA MET A 29 -10.01 -12.10 7.06
C MET A 29 -8.79 -11.46 7.73
N ARG A 30 -7.68 -12.18 7.91
CA ARG A 30 -6.44 -11.62 8.47
C ARG A 30 -5.88 -10.47 7.63
N LEU A 31 -6.17 -10.44 6.34
CA LEU A 31 -5.69 -9.37 5.45
C LEU A 31 -6.63 -8.15 5.42
N ALA A 32 -7.79 -8.19 6.09
CA ALA A 32 -8.76 -7.09 6.11
C ALA A 32 -8.17 -5.74 6.60
N PRO A 33 -7.31 -5.69 7.65
CA PRO A 33 -6.69 -4.43 8.07
C PRO A 33 -5.83 -3.80 6.98
N HIS A 34 -5.13 -4.63 6.19
CA HIS A 34 -4.30 -4.15 5.09
C HIS A 34 -5.15 -3.57 3.94
N PHE A 35 -6.28 -4.20 3.65
CA PHE A 35 -7.24 -3.67 2.68
C PHE A 35 -7.82 -2.32 3.05
N ALA A 36 -8.21 -2.16 4.31
CA ALA A 36 -8.70 -0.89 4.81
C ALA A 36 -7.61 0.20 4.65
N ALA A 37 -6.35 -0.12 4.97
CA ALA A 37 -5.23 0.78 4.75
C ALA A 37 -5.05 1.13 3.26
N LEU A 38 -5.11 0.14 2.35
CA LEU A 38 -4.98 0.37 0.90
C LEU A 38 -6.06 1.33 0.37
N ILE A 39 -7.32 1.09 0.71
CA ILE A 39 -8.45 1.90 0.22
C ILE A 39 -8.36 3.32 0.78
N THR A 40 -8.09 3.46 2.08
CA THR A 40 -7.98 4.79 2.71
C THR A 40 -6.79 5.57 2.18
N ALA A 41 -5.63 4.94 2.02
CA ALA A 41 -4.47 5.57 1.39
C ALA A 41 -4.75 5.96 -0.07
N PHE A 42 -5.45 5.12 -0.83
CA PHE A 42 -5.81 5.42 -2.22
C PHE A 42 -6.71 6.66 -2.30
N ILE A 43 -7.77 6.72 -1.51
CA ILE A 43 -8.71 7.86 -1.49
C ILE A 43 -8.00 9.14 -1.04
N ALA A 44 -7.17 9.08 0.00
CA ALA A 44 -6.43 10.26 0.47
C ALA A 44 -5.42 10.76 -0.56
N THR A 45 -4.70 9.84 -1.22
CA THR A 45 -3.72 10.18 -2.26
C THR A 45 -4.43 10.80 -3.47
N LEU A 46 -5.56 10.22 -3.91
CA LEU A 46 -6.36 10.76 -5.00
C LEU A 46 -6.93 12.13 -4.65
N GLY A 47 -7.46 12.29 -3.44
CA GLY A 47 -7.94 13.57 -2.93
C GLY A 47 -6.85 14.63 -2.89
N GLY A 48 -5.64 14.27 -2.44
CA GLY A 48 -4.48 15.17 -2.45
C GLY A 48 -4.07 15.60 -3.85
N VAL A 49 -4.07 14.67 -4.82
CA VAL A 49 -3.78 14.97 -6.24
C VAL A 49 -4.84 15.88 -6.86
N VAL A 50 -6.13 15.59 -6.65
CA VAL A 50 -7.24 16.36 -7.25
C VAL A 50 -7.35 17.76 -6.65
N THR A 51 -7.14 17.91 -5.35
CA THR A 51 -7.30 19.21 -4.66
C THR A 51 -6.04 20.05 -4.65
N GLY A 52 -4.86 19.44 -4.83
CA GLY A 52 -3.57 20.10 -4.63
C GLY A 52 -3.31 20.52 -3.18
N ASN A 53 -4.13 20.08 -2.22
CA ASN A 53 -4.02 20.51 -0.82
C ASN A 53 -2.88 19.77 -0.12
N ILE A 54 -1.88 20.53 0.31
CA ILE A 54 -0.67 20.01 0.97
C ILE A 54 -0.98 19.24 2.27
N TRP A 55 -1.99 19.67 3.03
CA TRP A 55 -2.38 18.99 4.27
C TRP A 55 -2.96 17.60 3.99
N VAL A 56 -3.74 17.47 2.90
CA VAL A 56 -4.30 16.18 2.47
C VAL A 56 -3.18 15.25 2.01
N LEU A 57 -2.15 15.78 1.36
CA LEU A 57 -1.00 14.99 0.91
C LEU A 57 -0.15 14.48 2.07
N TYR A 58 0.06 15.26 3.13
CA TYR A 58 0.71 14.74 4.34
C TYR A 58 -0.09 13.62 5.01
N VAL A 59 -1.41 13.76 5.09
CA VAL A 59 -2.29 12.68 5.61
C VAL A 59 -2.20 11.44 4.71
N ALA A 60 -2.19 11.62 3.40
CA ALA A 60 -2.03 10.52 2.44
C ALA A 60 -0.71 9.77 2.66
N VAL A 61 0.40 10.49 2.85
CA VAL A 61 1.71 9.87 3.15
C VAL A 61 1.66 9.04 4.44
N LEU A 62 1.05 9.52 5.51
CA LEU A 62 0.90 8.73 6.75
C LEU A 62 0.11 7.44 6.52
N LEU A 63 -0.98 7.51 5.74
CA LEU A 63 -1.76 6.34 5.37
C LEU A 63 -0.99 5.37 4.45
N GLN A 64 -0.16 5.88 3.54
CA GLN A 64 0.72 5.09 2.71
C GLN A 64 1.75 4.31 3.55
N PHE A 65 2.29 4.88 4.63
CA PHE A 65 3.12 4.13 5.58
C PHE A 65 2.32 3.05 6.32
N ALA A 66 1.06 3.33 6.68
CA ALA A 66 0.18 2.32 7.27
C ALA A 66 -0.07 1.14 6.32
N VAL A 67 -0.16 1.36 5.01
CA VAL A 67 -0.24 0.29 4.00
C VAL A 67 0.97 -0.63 4.10
N VAL A 68 2.18 -0.06 4.19
CA VAL A 68 3.42 -0.83 4.28
C VAL A 68 3.47 -1.65 5.56
N ILE A 69 3.22 -1.01 6.71
CA ILE A 69 3.23 -1.69 8.02
C ILE A 69 2.20 -2.82 8.05
N THR A 70 0.97 -2.57 7.57
CA THR A 70 -0.08 -3.58 7.55
C THR A 70 0.23 -4.72 6.58
N ALA A 71 0.86 -4.45 5.43
CA ALA A 71 1.25 -5.51 4.50
C ALA A 71 2.15 -6.53 5.20
N PHE A 72 3.26 -6.06 5.79
CA PHE A 72 4.23 -6.95 6.44
C PHE A 72 3.67 -7.62 7.69
N THR A 73 2.96 -6.89 8.56
CA THR A 73 2.42 -7.46 9.80
C THR A 73 1.35 -8.52 9.54
N GLN A 74 0.47 -8.31 8.54
CA GLN A 74 -0.57 -9.28 8.23
C GLN A 74 -0.05 -10.49 7.45
N THR A 75 1.03 -10.36 6.67
CA THR A 75 1.63 -11.51 5.95
C THR A 75 2.74 -12.22 6.72
N TRP A 76 3.20 -11.67 7.86
CA TRP A 76 4.38 -12.16 8.59
C TRP A 76 4.34 -13.65 8.90
N ALA A 77 3.21 -14.14 9.39
CA ALA A 77 3.05 -15.55 9.73
C ALA A 77 3.29 -16.47 8.52
N VAL A 78 2.82 -16.09 7.33
CA VAL A 78 3.02 -16.90 6.13
C VAL A 78 4.43 -16.80 5.57
N LEU A 79 5.03 -15.61 5.63
CA LEU A 79 6.44 -15.45 5.29
C LEU A 79 7.36 -16.29 6.18
N ARG A 80 7.03 -16.43 7.47
CA ARG A 80 7.84 -17.14 8.44
C ARG A 80 7.62 -18.65 8.45
N TYR A 81 6.37 -19.10 8.26
CA TYR A 81 5.99 -20.49 8.54
C TYR A 81 5.56 -21.29 7.30
N ASN A 82 5.22 -20.65 6.17
CA ASN A 82 4.67 -21.34 5.00
C ASN A 82 5.50 -21.09 3.73
N PHE A 83 6.65 -21.76 3.63
CA PHE A 83 7.62 -21.60 2.53
C PHE A 83 7.06 -21.89 1.12
N GLN A 84 6.05 -22.76 1.01
CA GLN A 84 5.44 -23.10 -0.28
C GLN A 84 4.54 -21.98 -0.81
N THR A 85 3.86 -21.25 0.09
CA THR A 85 2.95 -20.15 -0.29
C THR A 85 3.58 -18.78 -0.13
N ALA A 86 4.68 -18.62 0.62
CA ALA A 86 5.36 -17.34 0.77
C ALA A 86 5.73 -16.66 -0.57
N PRO A 87 6.22 -17.38 -1.61
CA PRO A 87 6.54 -16.77 -2.90
C PRO A 87 5.36 -16.09 -3.58
N SER A 88 4.10 -16.52 -3.35
CA SER A 88 2.94 -15.89 -3.97
C SER A 88 2.64 -14.48 -3.45
N TYR A 89 3.21 -14.10 -2.29
CA TYR A 89 3.06 -12.75 -1.71
C TYR A 89 4.20 -11.82 -2.12
N ALA A 90 5.31 -12.35 -2.64
CA ALA A 90 6.49 -11.57 -2.98
C ALA A 90 6.21 -10.43 -3.98
N PRO A 91 5.42 -10.61 -5.07
CA PRO A 91 5.13 -9.52 -6.00
C PRO A 91 4.39 -8.36 -5.33
N HIS A 92 3.41 -8.66 -4.47
CA HIS A 92 2.64 -7.66 -3.76
C HIS A 92 3.52 -6.91 -2.75
N LEU A 93 4.31 -7.63 -1.96
CA LEU A 93 5.22 -7.02 -0.98
C LEU A 93 6.31 -6.19 -1.65
N ALA A 94 6.82 -6.60 -2.81
CA ALA A 94 7.78 -5.83 -3.58
C ALA A 94 7.19 -4.49 -4.05
N LEU A 95 5.95 -4.49 -4.56
CA LEU A 95 5.25 -3.26 -4.94
C LEU A 95 5.03 -2.34 -3.75
N VAL A 96 4.53 -2.87 -2.64
CA VAL A 96 4.27 -2.09 -1.42
C VAL A 96 5.57 -1.55 -0.81
N ALA A 97 6.69 -2.28 -0.91
CA ALA A 97 7.99 -1.84 -0.41
C ALA A 97 8.58 -0.63 -1.17
N LEU A 98 8.07 -0.30 -2.37
CA LEU A 98 8.45 0.92 -3.08
C LEU A 98 7.80 2.18 -2.48
N ILE A 99 6.65 2.03 -1.82
CA ILE A 99 5.82 3.15 -1.34
C ILE A 99 6.59 4.09 -0.38
N PRO A 100 7.36 3.63 0.63
CA PRO A 100 8.03 4.55 1.57
C PRO A 100 8.94 5.57 0.88
N VAL A 101 9.74 5.11 -0.08
CA VAL A 101 10.69 5.97 -0.80
C VAL A 101 9.92 6.97 -1.67
N LEU A 102 8.94 6.50 -2.42
CA LEU A 102 8.12 7.36 -3.28
C LEU A 102 7.32 8.38 -2.45
N ALA A 103 6.76 7.96 -1.32
CA ALA A 103 5.96 8.79 -0.43
C ALA A 103 6.79 9.94 0.15
N ILE A 104 8.00 9.66 0.64
CA ILE A 104 8.90 10.69 1.15
C ILE A 104 9.25 11.70 0.05
N VAL A 105 9.69 11.23 -1.12
CA VAL A 105 10.09 12.12 -2.22
C VAL A 105 8.91 12.93 -2.75
N SER A 106 7.68 12.39 -2.70
CA SER A 106 6.50 13.09 -3.20
C SER A 106 6.12 14.37 -2.42
N VAL A 107 6.58 14.52 -1.17
CA VAL A 107 6.27 15.66 -0.30
C VAL A 107 7.48 16.54 0.04
N ILE A 108 8.68 16.11 -0.33
CA ILE A 108 9.85 16.98 -0.43
C ILE A 108 9.66 17.93 -1.64
#